data_AF-A0AAP5J6R4-F1
#
_entry.id   AF-A0AAP5J6R4-F1
#
_cell.length_a   1.000
_cell.length_b   1.000
_cell.length_c   1.000
_cell.angle_alpha   90.00
_cell.angle_beta   90.00
_cell.angle_gamma   90.00
#
_symmetry.space_group_name_H-M   'P 1'
#
loop_
_entity.id
_entity.type
_entity.pdbx_description
1 polymer ?
#
loop_
_entity_poly.entity_id
_entity_poly.type
_entity_poly.pdbx_seq_one_letter_code
_entity_poly.pdbx_strand_id
1 'polypeptide(L)'
;MKINKKYLAGSVATLVLSVCAYELGLHQAQTVKENNRVSYIDGKQAAQKTENLTPDEVSKKEGINAEQIVIKITDQGYVTSHGDHYHYYNGKVPYDAIISEELLMKDPNYQLKDEDIISEIKGGYVIKVDGKYYVYLKDAAHADNVRTKEEINRQKQEHSQHREGGTSANDGAVAFARSQGRYTTDDGYIFNASDIIEDTGDAYIVPHGDHYHYIP
;
A
#
# COMPACT_ATOMS: atom_id res chain seq x y z
N MET A 1 1.13 -73.62 23.67
CA MET A 1 0.76 -72.23 24.00
C MET A 1 2.02 -71.47 24.41
N LYS A 2 2.50 -70.55 23.56
CA LYS A 2 3.57 -69.59 23.85
C LYS A 2 3.19 -68.29 23.15
N ILE A 3 2.97 -67.23 23.94
CA ILE A 3 2.54 -65.92 23.48
C ILE A 3 3.79 -65.06 23.35
N ASN A 4 4.10 -64.60 22.13
CA ASN A 4 5.12 -63.58 21.90
C ASN A 4 4.40 -62.28 21.49
N LYS A 5 4.38 -61.29 22.40
CA LYS A 5 4.14 -59.89 22.03
C LYS A 5 5.44 -59.33 21.45
N LYS A 6 5.36 -58.38 20.50
CA LYS A 6 6.17 -57.14 20.49
C LYS A 6 5.90 -56.20 19.28
N TYR A 7 5.62 -54.95 19.65
CA TYR A 7 5.84 -53.64 19.00
C TYR A 7 4.96 -53.16 17.84
N LEU A 8 4.13 -52.15 18.18
CA LEU A 8 3.52 -51.16 17.31
C LEU A 8 4.62 -50.16 16.89
N ALA A 9 5.03 -50.18 15.62
CA ALA A 9 5.95 -49.19 15.07
C ALA A 9 5.16 -47.92 14.70
N GLY A 10 5.55 -46.80 15.31
CA GLY A 10 5.00 -45.49 15.01
C GLY A 10 5.48 -44.95 13.67
N SER A 11 4.72 -44.01 13.12
CA SER A 11 5.19 -43.07 12.10
C SER A 11 4.57 -41.72 12.42
N VAL A 12 5.29 -40.92 13.20
CA VAL A 12 5.06 -39.48 13.28
C VAL A 12 5.72 -38.90 12.03
N ALA A 13 4.93 -38.58 11.03
CA ALA A 13 5.38 -37.74 9.93
C ALA A 13 5.41 -36.30 10.45
N THR A 14 6.56 -35.85 10.97
CA THR A 14 6.83 -34.43 11.16
C THR A 14 6.97 -33.79 9.78
N LEU A 15 5.90 -33.11 9.33
CA LEU A 15 5.92 -32.25 8.16
C LEU A 15 6.83 -31.04 8.45
N VAL A 16 8.06 -31.12 7.98
CA VAL A 16 8.95 -29.95 7.86
C VAL A 16 8.48 -29.15 6.64
N LEU A 17 7.42 -28.34 6.82
CA LEU A 17 6.87 -27.45 5.79
C LEU A 17 7.30 -25.98 5.96
N SER A 18 8.07 -25.66 7.00
CA SER A 18 8.39 -24.26 7.32
C SER A 18 9.59 -23.67 6.53
N VAL A 19 10.49 -24.50 5.99
CA VAL A 19 11.74 -23.99 5.39
C VAL A 19 11.58 -23.73 3.89
N CYS A 20 10.78 -24.52 3.19
CA CYS A 20 10.57 -24.33 1.74
C CYS A 20 9.82 -23.03 1.41
N ALA A 21 8.94 -22.55 2.30
CA ALA A 21 8.22 -21.28 2.08
C ALA A 21 9.17 -20.06 2.13
N TYR A 22 10.20 -20.11 2.98
CA TYR A 22 11.12 -18.98 3.15
C TYR A 22 12.08 -18.84 1.94
N GLU A 23 12.54 -19.96 1.38
CA GLU A 23 13.41 -19.93 0.20
C GLU A 23 12.65 -19.63 -1.11
N LEU A 24 11.38 -20.06 -1.24
CA LEU A 24 10.53 -19.65 -2.37
C LEU A 24 10.23 -18.14 -2.35
N GLY A 25 10.03 -17.55 -1.17
CA GLY A 25 9.88 -16.09 -1.03
C GLY A 25 11.15 -15.31 -1.43
N LEU A 26 12.33 -15.82 -1.08
CA LEU A 26 13.62 -15.21 -1.44
C LEU A 26 13.97 -15.39 -2.93
N HIS A 27 13.65 -16.54 -3.53
CA HIS A 27 13.90 -16.77 -4.97
C HIS A 27 12.94 -15.98 -5.88
N GLN A 28 11.69 -15.80 -5.47
CA GLN A 28 10.72 -15.02 -6.25
C GLN A 28 11.01 -13.50 -6.17
N ALA A 29 11.70 -13.04 -5.12
CA ALA A 29 12.19 -11.67 -5.02
C ALA A 29 13.34 -11.36 -6.02
N GLN A 30 14.09 -12.38 -6.47
CA GLN A 30 15.22 -12.20 -7.40
C GLN A 30 14.85 -12.30 -8.88
N THR A 31 13.64 -12.75 -9.22
CA THR A 31 13.20 -12.92 -10.62
C THR A 31 11.91 -12.16 -10.93
N VAL A 32 11.88 -10.85 -10.72
CA VAL A 32 10.88 -9.97 -11.34
C VAL A 32 11.55 -9.23 -12.49
N LYS A 33 11.30 -9.69 -13.71
CA LYS A 33 11.62 -8.93 -14.93
C LYS A 33 10.84 -7.60 -14.88
N GLU A 34 11.59 -6.50 -14.84
CA GLU A 34 11.13 -5.11 -14.82
C GLU A 34 10.43 -4.72 -16.13
N ASN A 35 9.13 -4.97 -16.25
CA ASN A 35 8.41 -4.61 -17.48
C ASN A 35 7.24 -3.64 -17.27
N ASN A 36 6.97 -3.14 -16.05
CA ASN A 36 5.87 -2.18 -15.84
C ASN A 36 6.00 -1.26 -14.61
N ARG A 37 7.19 -1.04 -14.05
CA ARG A 37 7.33 0.01 -13.01
C ARG A 37 7.05 1.38 -13.64
N VAL A 38 6.58 2.36 -12.85
CA VAL A 38 6.50 3.77 -13.26
C VAL A 38 7.79 4.11 -13.99
N SER A 39 7.67 4.28 -15.31
CA SER A 39 8.86 4.36 -16.16
C SER A 39 9.31 5.80 -16.09
N TYR A 40 10.37 6.05 -15.29
CA TYR A 40 11.01 7.36 -15.22
C TYR A 40 11.20 7.90 -16.64
N ILE A 41 10.47 8.96 -16.99
CA ILE A 41 10.61 9.58 -18.30
C ILE A 41 12.04 10.12 -18.35
N ASP A 42 12.85 9.57 -19.25
CA ASP A 42 14.23 10.01 -19.50
C ASP A 42 14.19 11.38 -20.18
N GLY A 43 14.01 12.41 -19.35
CA GLY A 43 13.64 13.75 -19.78
C GLY A 43 14.21 14.81 -18.85
N LYS A 44 15.54 14.95 -18.81
CA LYS A 44 16.23 16.22 -18.46
C LYS A 44 15.84 16.91 -17.13
N GLN A 45 15.45 16.17 -16.12
CA GLN A 45 15.58 16.62 -14.73
C GLN A 45 16.53 15.66 -14.02
N ALA A 46 17.42 16.21 -13.18
CA ALA A 46 18.36 15.41 -12.41
C ALA A 46 17.59 14.28 -11.75
N ALA A 47 17.91 13.03 -12.09
CA ALA A 47 17.25 11.86 -11.54
C ALA A 47 17.34 11.94 -10.01
N GLN A 48 16.26 12.40 -9.37
CA GLN A 48 16.12 12.27 -7.94
C GLN A 48 16.10 10.77 -7.71
N LYS A 49 17.16 10.29 -7.07
CA LYS A 49 17.31 8.91 -6.65
C LYS A 49 16.37 8.72 -5.47
N THR A 50 15.08 8.65 -5.76
CA THR A 50 14.01 8.38 -4.83
C THR A 50 14.19 6.93 -4.36
N GLU A 51 14.56 6.74 -3.10
CA GLU A 51 14.67 5.40 -2.52
C GLU A 51 13.28 4.77 -2.43
N ASN A 52 13.17 3.45 -2.55
CA ASN A 52 11.90 2.74 -2.35
C ASN A 52 11.55 2.75 -0.86
N LEU A 53 11.07 3.88 -0.35
CA LEU A 53 10.67 4.03 1.05
C LEU A 53 9.40 3.24 1.34
N THR A 54 9.36 2.68 2.54
CA THR A 54 8.15 2.11 3.13
C THR A 54 7.19 3.22 3.58
N PRO A 55 5.88 2.93 3.70
CA PRO A 55 4.92 3.88 4.24
C PRO A 55 5.35 4.50 5.59
N ASP A 56 5.89 3.69 6.51
CA ASP A 56 6.35 4.17 7.82
C ASP A 56 7.52 5.17 7.72
N GLU A 57 8.43 4.96 6.77
CA GLU A 57 9.55 5.88 6.53
C GLU A 57 9.07 7.21 5.96
N VAL A 58 8.07 7.17 5.06
CA VAL A 58 7.43 8.36 4.50
C VAL A 58 6.73 9.16 5.61
N SER A 59 5.87 8.51 6.41
CA SER A 59 5.18 9.18 7.52
C SER A 59 6.15 9.80 8.53
N LYS A 60 7.25 9.11 8.84
CA LYS A 60 8.29 9.66 9.73
C LYS A 60 9.00 10.88 9.15
N LYS A 61 9.25 10.90 7.83
CA LYS A 61 9.92 12.01 7.15
C LYS A 61 9.03 13.25 7.05
N GLU A 62 7.76 13.05 6.76
CA GLU A 62 6.78 14.12 6.69
C GLU A 62 6.43 14.67 8.07
N GLY A 63 6.64 13.86 9.12
CA GLY A 63 6.27 14.24 10.49
C GLY A 63 4.76 14.30 10.69
N ILE A 64 4.00 13.67 9.80
CA ILE A 64 2.55 13.60 9.84
C ILE A 64 2.15 12.39 10.69
N ASN A 65 1.33 12.64 11.70
CA ASN A 65 0.77 11.58 12.54
C ASN A 65 -0.60 11.14 12.00
N ALA A 66 -0.60 10.55 10.80
CA ALA A 66 -1.78 9.99 10.14
C ALA A 66 -1.52 8.53 9.76
N GLU A 67 -2.59 7.74 9.70
CA GLU A 67 -2.54 6.39 9.16
C GLU A 67 -2.35 6.44 7.64
N GLN A 68 -1.50 5.56 7.12
CA GLN A 68 -1.43 5.26 5.69
C GLN A 68 -2.40 4.13 5.35
N ILE A 69 -3.50 4.49 4.68
CA ILE A 69 -4.62 3.58 4.42
C ILE A 69 -4.64 3.25 2.93
N VAL A 70 -4.43 1.99 2.55
CA VAL A 70 -4.47 1.54 1.15
C VAL A 70 -5.87 1.73 0.58
N ILE A 71 -6.00 2.55 -0.46
CA ILE A 71 -7.28 2.88 -1.12
C ILE A 71 -7.38 2.34 -2.55
N LYS A 72 -6.25 2.00 -3.18
CA LYS A 72 -6.20 1.44 -4.54
C LYS A 72 -5.03 0.47 -4.65
N ILE A 73 -5.24 -0.62 -5.37
CA ILE A 73 -4.21 -1.62 -5.67
C ILE A 73 -4.20 -1.81 -7.19
N THR A 74 -3.00 -1.90 -7.75
CA THR A 74 -2.74 -2.08 -9.18
C THR A 74 -1.75 -3.22 -9.40
N ASP A 75 -1.49 -3.56 -10.65
CA ASP A 75 -0.44 -4.51 -11.01
C ASP A 75 0.98 -4.08 -10.58
N GLN A 76 1.21 -2.77 -10.42
CA GLN A 76 2.55 -2.20 -10.25
C GLN A 76 2.81 -1.65 -8.86
N GLY A 77 1.75 -1.44 -8.10
CA GLY A 77 1.82 -0.68 -6.87
C GLY A 77 0.46 -0.50 -6.23
N TYR A 78 0.43 0.33 -5.21
CA TYR A 78 -0.77 0.66 -4.47
C TYR A 78 -0.74 2.13 -4.05
N VAL A 79 -1.92 2.68 -3.82
CA VAL A 79 -2.11 4.07 -3.37
C VAL A 79 -2.60 4.05 -1.94
N THR A 80 -2.01 4.89 -1.09
CA THR A 80 -2.48 5.12 0.27
C THR A 80 -3.07 6.52 0.40
N SER A 81 -4.09 6.66 1.25
CA SER A 81 -4.48 7.94 1.84
C SER A 81 -3.61 8.18 3.07
N HIS A 82 -3.01 9.36 3.17
CA HIS A 82 -2.16 9.77 4.28
C HIS A 82 -2.40 11.26 4.56
N GLY A 83 -2.85 11.59 5.77
CA GLY A 83 -3.24 12.96 6.10
C GLY A 83 -4.27 13.52 5.11
N ASP A 84 -3.95 14.63 4.45
CA ASP A 84 -4.84 15.27 3.46
C ASP A 84 -4.62 14.85 2.00
N HIS A 85 -3.65 13.99 1.74
CA HIS A 85 -3.18 13.65 0.41
C HIS A 85 -3.04 12.13 0.19
N TYR A 86 -2.47 11.76 -0.96
CA TYR A 86 -2.27 10.37 -1.32
C TYR A 86 -0.83 10.11 -1.76
N HIS A 87 -0.32 8.93 -1.40
CA HIS A 87 0.96 8.44 -1.87
C HIS A 87 0.80 7.29 -2.85
N TYR A 88 1.77 7.16 -3.75
CA TYR A 88 1.92 5.99 -4.60
C TYR A 88 3.17 5.21 -4.19
N TYR A 89 3.02 3.89 -4.04
CA TYR A 89 4.12 2.97 -3.76
C TYR A 89 4.19 1.89 -4.83
N ASN A 90 5.39 1.58 -5.29
CA ASN A 90 5.63 0.43 -6.16
C ASN A 90 5.62 -0.88 -5.36
N GLY A 91 5.21 -1.97 -6.01
CA GLY A 91 5.27 -3.32 -5.47
C GLY A 91 4.00 -3.77 -4.75
N LYS A 92 4.16 -4.76 -3.88
CA LYS A 92 3.05 -5.42 -3.18
C LYS A 92 2.66 -4.64 -1.93
N VAL A 93 1.38 -4.69 -1.59
CA VAL A 93 0.86 -4.17 -0.31
C VAL A 93 1.58 -4.86 0.86
N PRO A 94 2.09 -4.10 1.85
CA PRO A 94 2.73 -4.65 3.05
C PRO A 94 1.79 -5.56 3.86
N TYR A 95 2.37 -6.52 4.57
CA TYR A 95 1.58 -7.48 5.34
C TYR A 95 0.68 -6.81 6.38
N ASP A 96 1.19 -5.84 7.11
CA ASP A 96 0.51 -5.12 8.19
C ASP A 96 -0.23 -3.85 7.73
N ALA A 97 -0.41 -3.67 6.42
CA ALA A 97 -1.08 -2.50 5.87
C ALA A 97 -2.53 -2.35 6.40
N ILE A 98 -2.91 -1.09 6.58
CA ILE A 98 -4.28 -0.68 6.84
C ILE A 98 -5.00 -0.53 5.49
N ILE A 99 -6.20 -1.07 5.37
CA ILE A 99 -6.94 -1.23 4.11
C ILE A 99 -8.24 -0.44 4.16
N SER A 100 -8.60 0.24 3.07
CA SER A 100 -9.93 0.83 2.90
C SER A 100 -10.99 -0.25 2.75
N GLU A 101 -12.14 -0.08 3.42
CA GLU A 101 -13.29 -0.95 3.25
C GLU A 101 -13.80 -1.04 1.80
N GLU A 102 -13.46 -0.07 0.95
CA GLU A 102 -13.85 -0.02 -0.46
C GLU A 102 -13.12 -1.09 -1.28
N LEU A 103 -11.98 -1.58 -0.79
CA LEU A 103 -11.22 -2.67 -1.42
C LEU A 103 -11.76 -4.05 -1.04
N LEU A 104 -12.66 -4.18 -0.08
CA LEU A 104 -13.11 -5.50 0.37
C LEU A 104 -13.87 -6.26 -0.71
N MET A 105 -13.62 -7.56 -0.82
CA MET A 105 -14.46 -8.47 -1.58
C MET A 105 -15.81 -8.63 -0.88
N LYS A 106 -16.85 -8.00 -1.41
CA LYS A 106 -18.20 -7.95 -0.83
C LYS A 106 -19.19 -8.95 -1.45
N ASP A 107 -18.79 -9.68 -2.49
CA ASP A 107 -19.67 -10.69 -3.10
C ASP A 107 -19.85 -11.89 -2.14
N PRO A 108 -21.06 -12.14 -1.63
CA PRO A 108 -21.31 -13.25 -0.71
C PRO A 108 -21.16 -14.64 -1.37
N ASN A 109 -21.13 -14.71 -2.72
CA ASN A 109 -20.97 -15.97 -3.45
C ASN A 109 -19.52 -16.26 -3.83
N TYR A 110 -18.61 -15.29 -3.64
CA TYR A 110 -17.21 -15.48 -3.94
C TYR A 110 -16.61 -16.49 -2.96
N GLN A 111 -15.98 -17.53 -3.51
CA GLN A 111 -15.17 -18.47 -2.76
C GLN A 111 -13.72 -18.24 -3.12
N LEU A 112 -12.87 -18.07 -2.10
CA LEU A 112 -11.45 -17.85 -2.28
C LEU A 112 -10.84 -18.98 -3.10
N LYS A 113 -10.12 -18.62 -4.16
CA LYS A 113 -9.32 -19.55 -4.96
C LYS A 113 -7.86 -19.17 -4.89
N ASP A 114 -6.98 -20.16 -4.88
CA ASP A 114 -5.53 -19.93 -4.86
C ASP A 114 -5.05 -19.15 -6.09
N GLU A 115 -5.70 -19.32 -7.24
CA GLU A 115 -5.39 -18.62 -8.49
C GLU A 115 -5.63 -17.10 -8.41
N ASP A 116 -6.55 -16.67 -7.55
CA ASP A 116 -6.88 -15.25 -7.37
C ASP A 116 -5.92 -14.56 -6.38
N ILE A 117 -5.14 -15.31 -5.58
CA ILE A 117 -4.29 -14.76 -4.52
C ILE A 117 -3.02 -14.11 -5.08
N ILE A 118 -2.81 -12.84 -4.76
CA ILE A 118 -1.62 -12.06 -5.14
C ILE A 118 -0.61 -11.98 -4.00
N SER A 119 -1.10 -11.79 -2.78
CA SER A 119 -0.29 -11.74 -1.56
C SER A 119 -1.15 -11.94 -0.31
N GLU A 120 -0.51 -12.40 0.77
CA GLU A 120 -1.11 -12.44 2.09
C GLU A 120 -0.91 -11.10 2.82
N ILE A 121 -1.93 -10.70 3.59
CA ILE A 121 -1.89 -9.55 4.50
C ILE A 121 -2.46 -9.97 5.86
N LYS A 122 -2.34 -9.11 6.85
CA LYS A 122 -2.91 -9.31 8.18
C LYS A 122 -4.42 -9.52 8.05
N GLY A 123 -4.88 -10.68 8.52
CA GLY A 123 -6.29 -11.06 8.50
C GLY A 123 -6.85 -11.52 7.15
N GLY A 124 -6.06 -11.55 6.06
CA GLY A 124 -6.62 -11.76 4.73
C GLY A 124 -5.63 -11.93 3.58
N TYR A 125 -6.12 -11.73 2.37
CA TYR A 125 -5.35 -11.78 1.12
C TYR A 125 -5.70 -10.60 0.24
N VAL A 126 -4.71 -10.06 -0.46
CA VAL A 126 -4.96 -9.29 -1.68
C VAL A 126 -5.24 -10.29 -2.80
N ILE A 127 -6.36 -10.12 -3.46
CA ILE A 127 -6.81 -10.98 -4.56
C ILE A 127 -7.06 -10.17 -5.82
N LYS A 128 -6.93 -10.81 -6.99
CA LYS A 128 -7.26 -10.23 -8.29
C LYS A 128 -8.33 -11.09 -8.96
N VAL A 129 -9.52 -10.53 -9.15
CA VAL A 129 -10.69 -11.22 -9.74
C VAL A 129 -11.17 -10.39 -10.93
N ASP A 130 -11.28 -11.01 -12.10
CA ASP A 130 -11.72 -10.36 -13.35
C ASP A 130 -10.96 -9.05 -13.67
N GLY A 131 -9.64 -9.04 -13.40
CA GLY A 131 -8.78 -7.89 -13.64
C GLY A 131 -8.85 -6.79 -12.57
N LYS A 132 -9.69 -6.94 -11.55
CA LYS A 132 -9.85 -5.97 -10.45
C LYS A 132 -9.26 -6.51 -9.15
N TYR A 133 -8.68 -5.61 -8.36
CA TYR A 133 -8.08 -5.96 -7.08
C TYR A 133 -9.08 -5.79 -5.94
N TYR A 134 -9.05 -6.76 -5.02
CA TYR A 134 -9.82 -6.75 -3.79
C TYR A 134 -8.99 -7.26 -2.62
N VAL A 135 -9.51 -7.07 -1.42
CA VAL A 135 -9.04 -7.69 -0.19
C VAL A 135 -10.09 -8.69 0.29
N TYR A 136 -9.69 -9.94 0.41
CA TYR A 136 -10.48 -11.01 1.02
C TYR A 136 -10.08 -11.17 2.48
N LEU A 137 -11.01 -10.97 3.41
CA LEU A 137 -10.78 -11.19 4.84
C LEU A 137 -11.15 -12.62 5.23
N LYS A 138 -10.28 -13.27 6.01
CA LYS A 138 -10.53 -14.60 6.59
C LYS A 138 -11.65 -14.55 7.62
N ASP A 139 -11.75 -13.44 8.36
CA ASP A 139 -12.79 -13.16 9.33
C ASP A 139 -13.23 -11.69 9.20
N ALA A 140 -14.37 -11.47 8.55
CA ALA A 140 -14.92 -10.13 8.34
C ALA A 140 -15.43 -9.47 9.63
N ALA A 141 -15.66 -10.24 10.71
CA ALA A 141 -16.11 -9.69 11.99
C ALA A 141 -14.95 -9.09 12.82
N HIS A 142 -13.70 -9.42 12.48
CA HIS A 142 -12.50 -8.99 13.21
C HIS A 142 -11.47 -8.38 12.27
N ALA A 143 -11.83 -7.23 11.69
CA ALA A 143 -11.04 -6.53 10.67
C ALA A 143 -10.27 -5.33 11.26
N ASP A 144 -9.33 -5.57 12.19
CA ASP A 144 -8.61 -4.51 12.92
C ASP A 144 -7.82 -3.54 12.01
N ASN A 145 -7.39 -4.02 10.85
CA ASN A 145 -6.63 -3.26 9.84
C ASN A 145 -7.51 -2.72 8.72
N VAL A 146 -8.82 -2.56 8.93
CA VAL A 146 -9.72 -1.94 7.97
C VAL A 146 -10.21 -0.58 8.48
N ARG A 147 -10.32 0.39 7.58
CA ARG A 147 -10.93 1.69 7.86
C ARG A 147 -12.12 1.93 6.96
N THR A 148 -13.17 2.51 7.52
CA THR A 148 -14.35 2.91 6.74
C THR A 148 -14.04 4.14 5.90
N LYS A 149 -14.87 4.37 4.89
CA LYS A 149 -14.79 5.58 4.08
C LYS A 149 -14.95 6.85 4.92
N GLU A 150 -15.79 6.81 5.94
CA GLU A 150 -16.01 7.92 6.87
C GLU A 150 -14.78 8.18 7.73
N GLU A 151 -14.09 7.14 8.21
CA GLU A 151 -12.85 7.28 8.99
C GLU A 151 -11.74 7.91 8.15
N ILE A 152 -11.56 7.43 6.92
CA ILE A 152 -10.59 7.98 5.96
C ILE A 152 -10.90 9.47 5.68
N ASN A 153 -12.17 9.79 5.42
CA ASN A 153 -12.58 11.17 5.15
C ASN A 153 -12.44 12.07 6.37
N ARG A 154 -12.70 11.57 7.58
CA ARG A 154 -12.50 12.31 8.82
C ARG A 154 -11.03 12.67 9.00
N GLN A 155 -10.12 11.70 8.86
CA GLN A 155 -8.68 11.94 8.90
C GLN A 155 -8.26 13.01 7.87
N LYS A 156 -8.74 12.88 6.63
CA LYS A 156 -8.46 13.86 5.57
C LYS A 156 -8.93 15.26 5.93
N GLN A 157 -10.11 15.40 6.52
CA GLN A 157 -10.66 16.69 6.95
C GLN A 157 -9.88 17.27 8.14
N GLU A 158 -9.53 16.47 9.13
CA GLU A 158 -8.76 16.89 10.30
C GLU A 158 -7.40 17.43 9.88
N HIS A 159 -6.69 16.72 9.00
CA HIS A 159 -5.41 17.16 8.43
C HIS A 159 -5.56 18.35 7.48
N SER A 160 -6.69 18.44 6.77
CA SER A 160 -7.02 19.61 5.96
C SER A 160 -7.37 20.86 6.77
N GLN A 161 -7.73 20.72 8.05
CA GLN A 161 -8.17 21.81 8.93
C GLN A 161 -7.10 22.21 9.94
N HIS A 162 -6.22 21.30 10.37
CA HIS A 162 -5.11 21.59 11.30
C HIS A 162 -3.97 22.44 10.68
N ARG A 163 -4.25 23.05 9.53
CA ARG A 163 -3.37 23.83 8.66
C ARG A 163 -3.02 25.24 9.19
N GLU A 164 -3.38 25.59 10.42
CA GLU A 164 -3.13 26.93 11.02
C GLU A 164 -2.09 26.92 12.16
N GLY A 165 -1.53 25.76 12.54
CA GLY A 165 -0.74 25.63 13.77
C GLY A 165 0.68 25.06 13.65
N GLY A 166 1.23 24.86 12.45
CA GLY A 166 2.51 24.16 12.24
C GLY A 166 3.67 25.08 11.85
N THR A 167 4.68 25.22 12.69
CA THR A 167 5.86 26.09 12.50
C THR A 167 6.85 25.59 11.44
N SER A 168 6.47 25.47 10.17
CA SER A 168 7.42 25.13 9.09
C SER A 168 7.69 26.32 8.17
N ALA A 169 8.95 26.49 7.74
CA ALA A 169 9.40 27.62 6.91
C ALA A 169 8.69 27.72 5.54
N ASN A 170 7.96 26.68 5.13
CA ASN A 170 7.21 26.60 3.88
C ASN A 170 5.74 27.06 4.01
N ASP A 171 5.26 27.35 5.22
CA ASP A 171 3.84 27.70 5.47
C ASP A 171 3.38 28.89 4.64
N GLY A 172 4.23 29.90 4.47
CA GLY A 172 3.87 31.09 3.70
C GLY A 172 3.63 30.80 2.21
N ALA A 173 4.46 29.97 1.59
CA ALA A 173 4.34 29.63 0.17
C ALA A 173 3.16 28.69 -0.08
N VAL A 174 2.97 27.69 0.78
CA VAL A 174 1.85 26.75 0.73
C VAL A 174 0.53 27.48 0.98
N ALA A 175 0.44 28.32 2.02
CA ALA A 175 -0.75 29.13 2.31
C ALA A 175 -1.06 30.11 1.17
N PHE A 176 -0.04 30.76 0.60
CA PHE A 176 -0.23 31.64 -0.55
C PHE A 176 -0.75 30.86 -1.76
N ALA A 177 -0.12 29.75 -2.13
CA ALA A 177 -0.58 28.91 -3.24
C ALA A 177 -2.03 28.44 -3.05
N ARG A 178 -2.38 28.02 -1.83
CA ARG A 178 -3.72 27.63 -1.45
C ARG A 178 -4.73 28.77 -1.56
N SER A 179 -4.37 30.00 -1.16
CA SER A 179 -5.23 31.18 -1.33
C SER A 179 -5.56 31.47 -2.80
N GLN A 180 -4.72 31.01 -3.72
CA GLN A 180 -4.93 31.08 -5.17
C GLN A 180 -5.70 29.88 -5.73
N GLY A 181 -6.19 28.98 -4.87
CA GLY A 181 -6.90 27.76 -5.27
C GLY A 181 -6.00 26.66 -5.83
N ARG A 182 -4.68 26.72 -5.63
CA ARG A 182 -3.77 25.65 -6.07
C ARG A 182 -3.89 24.42 -5.17
N TYR A 183 -3.70 23.24 -5.76
CA TYR A 183 -3.61 21.99 -5.01
C TYR A 183 -2.33 21.96 -4.17
N THR A 184 -2.49 21.72 -2.87
CA THR A 184 -1.40 21.63 -1.88
C THR A 184 -1.69 20.53 -0.88
N THR A 185 -0.65 19.92 -0.32
CA THR A 185 -0.72 18.87 0.70
C THR A 185 -0.16 19.36 2.05
N ASP A 186 -0.39 18.60 3.14
CA ASP A 186 0.10 18.91 4.49
C ASP A 186 1.59 18.59 4.72
N ASP A 187 2.22 17.80 3.85
CA ASP A 187 3.68 17.61 3.81
C ASP A 187 4.42 18.72 3.02
N GLY A 188 3.67 19.66 2.43
CA GLY A 188 4.19 20.88 1.81
C GLY A 188 4.32 20.85 0.29
N TYR A 189 3.84 19.81 -0.40
CA TYR A 189 3.81 19.80 -1.86
C TYR A 189 2.84 20.87 -2.39
N ILE A 190 3.25 21.52 -3.49
CA ILE A 190 2.44 22.46 -4.25
C ILE A 190 2.42 21.96 -5.69
N PHE A 191 1.26 21.58 -6.20
CA PHE A 191 1.14 20.96 -7.51
C PHE A 191 1.75 21.79 -8.63
N ASN A 192 2.52 21.13 -9.48
CA ASN A 192 3.06 21.65 -10.73
C ASN A 192 2.96 20.57 -11.82
N ALA A 193 2.32 20.90 -12.95
CA ALA A 193 2.16 19.98 -14.07
C ALA A 193 3.50 19.52 -14.68
N SER A 194 4.59 20.26 -14.46
CA SER A 194 5.94 19.87 -14.91
C SER A 194 6.53 18.71 -14.10
N ASP A 195 5.93 18.38 -12.96
CA ASP A 195 6.37 17.28 -12.08
C ASP A 195 5.69 15.95 -12.48
N ILE A 196 4.75 15.95 -13.42
CA ILE A 196 4.02 14.74 -13.83
C ILE A 196 4.99 13.77 -14.51
N ILE A 197 5.13 12.57 -13.92
CA ILE A 197 5.92 11.47 -14.47
C ILE A 197 5.05 10.34 -15.03
N GLU A 198 3.77 10.27 -14.64
CA GLU A 198 2.81 9.31 -15.17
C GLU A 198 1.39 9.88 -15.11
N ASP A 199 0.61 9.61 -16.16
CA ASP A 199 -0.83 9.81 -16.23
C ASP A 199 -1.49 8.43 -16.17
N THR A 200 -2.21 8.14 -15.08
CA THR A 200 -2.87 6.84 -14.87
C THR A 200 -4.25 6.79 -15.52
N GLY A 201 -4.68 7.87 -16.18
CA GLY A 201 -6.02 8.09 -16.73
C GLY A 201 -7.05 8.58 -15.71
N ASP A 202 -6.84 8.29 -14.42
CA ASP A 202 -7.69 8.74 -13.31
C ASP A 202 -6.94 9.57 -12.26
N ALA A 203 -5.63 9.76 -12.42
CA ALA A 203 -4.77 10.59 -11.58
C ALA A 203 -3.41 10.83 -12.25
N TYR A 204 -2.60 11.70 -11.64
CA TYR A 204 -1.20 11.87 -11.99
C TYR A 204 -0.28 11.37 -10.88
N ILE A 205 0.83 10.74 -11.24
CA ILE A 205 1.92 10.44 -10.32
C ILE A 205 2.97 11.54 -10.45
N VAL A 206 3.34 12.13 -9.31
CA VAL A 206 4.36 13.21 -9.22
C VAL A 206 5.37 12.87 -8.12
N PRO A 207 6.67 13.15 -8.29
CA PRO A 207 7.65 13.01 -7.23
C PRO A 207 7.56 14.18 -6.24
N HIS A 208 7.75 13.89 -4.96
CA HIS A 208 7.95 14.91 -3.92
C HIS A 208 9.09 14.46 -3.01
N GLY A 209 10.27 15.04 -3.20
CA GLY A 209 11.48 14.61 -2.50
C GLY A 209 11.84 13.16 -2.81
N ASP A 210 11.60 12.27 -1.85
CA ASP A 210 11.93 10.84 -1.89
C ASP A 210 10.71 9.92 -1.80
N HIS A 211 9.51 10.44 -2.05
CA HIS A 211 8.30 9.67 -2.26
C HIS A 211 7.50 10.18 -3.47
N TYR A 212 6.36 9.54 -3.76
CA TYR A 212 5.47 9.94 -4.84
C TYR A 212 4.09 10.28 -4.31
N HIS A 213 3.49 11.34 -4.85
CA HIS A 213 2.07 11.59 -4.67
C HIS A 213 1.24 10.99 -5.80
N TYR A 214 0.02 10.63 -5.43
CA TYR A 214 -1.05 10.28 -6.34
C TYR A 214 -2.07 11.44 -6.36
N ILE A 215 -2.12 12.18 -7.46
CA ILE A 215 -2.93 13.41 -7.59
C ILE A 215 -4.20 13.10 -8.39
N PRO A 216 -5.37 12.91 -7.73
CA PRO A 216 -6.63 12.59 -8.40
C PRO A 216 -7.24 13.76 -9.17
#